data_AF-A0A6I4ZDA6-F1
#
_entry.id   AF-A0A6I4ZDA6-F1
#
_cell.length_a   1.000
_cell.length_b   1.000
_cell.length_c   1.000
_cell.angle_alpha   90.00
_cell.angle_beta   90.00
_cell.angle_gamma   90.00
#
_symmetry.space_group_name_H-M   'P 1'
#
loop_
_entity.id
_entity.type
_entity.pdbx_description
1 polymer ?
#
loop_
_entity_poly.entity_id
_entity_poly.type
_entity_poly.pdbx_seq_one_letter_code
_entity_poly.pdbx_strand_id
1 'polypeptide(L)'
;MTQLLVDSPDGATCRDVFGILFREIAHRGGERLFLRLREDDPLVRIAASCGFTKYGEETLLAGPKVSFPGVSTESVREVKPVDEHDLFRLYNASTPSRARFALGMTADQWRAAREPAGWRTREYIYRQDDAAQGWAQVIRKGRSAILTLMSHPNADDAIPALVTHAMSRSWGVGNWYVLTGDHQGRLQALMGQRGHWEVARYVTMARAITSPVTVAEARRAVRISGLNPAVDLSERYQSSTREKSYAARNS
;
A
#
# COMPACT_ATOMS: atom_id res chain seq x y z
N MET A 1 -3.80 5.76 7.90
CA MET A 1 -4.83 5.45 6.87
C MET A 1 -6.22 5.53 7.49
N THR A 2 -7.10 6.38 6.97
CA THR A 2 -8.50 6.48 7.40
C THR A 2 -9.33 5.54 6.52
N GLN A 3 -9.95 4.51 7.10
CA GLN A 3 -10.89 3.65 6.36
C GLN A 3 -12.18 4.43 6.12
N LEU A 4 -12.43 4.80 4.87
CA LEU A 4 -13.70 5.37 4.43
C LEU A 4 -14.61 4.20 4.00
N LEU A 5 -15.49 3.76 4.89
CA LEU A 5 -16.60 2.88 4.53
C LEU A 5 -17.70 3.77 3.94
N VAL A 6 -17.78 3.85 2.61
CA VAL A 6 -18.88 4.53 1.93
C VAL A 6 -19.99 3.51 1.74
N ASP A 7 -20.99 3.57 2.61
CA ASP A 7 -22.23 2.80 2.47
C ASP A 7 -23.30 3.78 1.97
N SER A 8 -23.32 4.06 0.66
CA SER A 8 -24.36 4.88 0.03
C SER A 8 -24.57 4.49 -1.43
N PRO A 9 -25.82 4.27 -1.87
CA PRO A 9 -26.14 3.65 -3.17
C PRO A 9 -26.09 4.62 -4.36
N ASP A 10 -25.84 5.91 -4.14
CA ASP A 10 -25.78 6.91 -5.20
C ASP A 10 -24.33 7.23 -5.60
N GLY A 11 -24.01 6.94 -6.86
CA GLY A 11 -22.71 7.25 -7.44
C GLY A 11 -22.39 8.75 -7.54
N ALA A 12 -23.39 9.63 -7.57
CA ALA A 12 -23.18 11.09 -7.51
C ALA A 12 -22.70 11.51 -6.12
N THR A 13 -23.37 11.08 -5.06
CA THR A 13 -22.93 11.29 -3.67
C THR A 13 -21.49 10.82 -3.45
N CYS A 14 -21.11 9.65 -3.98
CA CYS A 14 -19.76 9.14 -3.86
C CYS A 14 -18.72 10.03 -4.57
N ARG A 15 -19.06 10.55 -5.76
CA ARG A 15 -18.20 11.50 -6.49
C ARG A 15 -18.01 12.79 -5.72
N ASP A 16 -19.07 13.31 -5.10
CA ASP A 16 -19.00 14.54 -4.30
C ASP A 16 -18.12 14.34 -3.06
N VAL A 17 -18.26 13.21 -2.37
CA VAL A 17 -17.40 12.84 -1.24
C VAL A 17 -15.94 12.75 -1.68
N PHE A 18 -15.63 12.09 -2.80
CA PHE A 18 -14.27 12.07 -3.33
C PHE A 18 -13.77 13.48 -3.67
N GLY A 19 -14.60 14.32 -4.29
CA GLY A 19 -14.28 15.72 -4.57
C GLY A 19 -13.91 16.52 -3.32
N ILE A 20 -14.65 16.34 -2.22
CA ILE A 20 -14.36 16.95 -0.92
C ILE A 20 -13.04 16.42 -0.36
N LEU A 21 -12.84 15.10 -0.36
CA LEU A 21 -11.62 14.48 0.16
C LEU A 21 -10.39 14.92 -0.61
N PHE A 22 -10.44 15.01 -1.93
CA PHE A 22 -9.29 15.47 -2.72
C PHE A 22 -8.90 16.89 -2.39
N ARG A 23 -9.87 17.81 -2.26
CA ARG A 23 -9.60 19.20 -1.87
C ARG A 23 -8.97 19.26 -0.49
N GLU A 24 -9.54 18.55 0.47
CA GLU A 24 -9.04 18.56 1.85
C GLU A 24 -7.62 17.97 1.95
N ILE A 25 -7.36 16.84 1.27
CA ILE A 25 -6.04 16.24 1.27
C ILE A 25 -5.04 17.15 0.56
N ALA A 26 -5.41 17.77 -0.58
CA ALA A 26 -4.57 18.74 -1.27
C ALA A 26 -4.21 19.94 -0.38
N HIS A 27 -5.19 20.49 0.36
CA HIS A 27 -4.98 21.58 1.31
C HIS A 27 -4.02 21.21 2.44
N ARG A 28 -3.99 19.94 2.84
CA ARG A 28 -3.06 19.42 3.86
C ARG A 28 -1.71 18.97 3.28
N GLY A 29 -1.46 19.22 1.99
CA GLY A 29 -0.23 18.82 1.31
C GLY A 29 -0.11 17.31 1.06
N GLY A 30 -1.23 16.57 1.13
CA GLY A 30 -1.23 15.15 0.82
C GLY A 30 -1.13 14.90 -0.68
N GLU A 31 -0.25 13.99 -1.06
CA GLU A 31 0.08 13.72 -2.46
C GLU A 31 -0.75 12.59 -3.09
N ARG A 32 -1.44 11.79 -2.28
CA ARG A 32 -2.13 10.59 -2.76
C ARG A 32 -3.25 10.16 -1.82
N LEU A 33 -4.34 9.67 -2.40
CA LEU A 33 -5.40 8.97 -1.69
C LEU A 33 -5.38 7.49 -2.07
N PHE A 34 -5.45 6.63 -1.06
CA PHE A 34 -5.54 5.18 -1.19
C PHE A 34 -6.93 4.70 -0.80
N LEU A 35 -7.49 3.80 -1.59
CA LEU A 35 -8.73 3.11 -1.31
C LEU A 35 -8.49 1.60 -1.36
N ARG A 36 -9.00 0.89 -0.35
CA ARG A 36 -9.13 -0.57 -0.37
C ARG A 36 -10.63 -0.86 -0.41
N LEU A 37 -11.10 -1.43 -1.51
CA LEU A 37 -12.51 -1.73 -1.74
C LEU A 37 -12.67 -3.22 -1.96
N ARG A 38 -13.83 -3.79 -1.61
CA ARG A 38 -14.13 -5.14 -2.07
C ARG A 38 -14.18 -5.14 -3.60
N GLU A 39 -13.70 -6.21 -4.22
CA GLU A 39 -13.61 -6.30 -5.68
C GLU A 39 -14.98 -6.25 -6.35
N ASP A 40 -16.01 -6.80 -5.69
CA ASP A 40 -17.40 -6.84 -6.14
C ASP A 40 -18.18 -5.54 -5.89
N ASP A 41 -17.57 -4.54 -5.25
CA ASP A 41 -18.22 -3.30 -4.88
C ASP A 41 -18.43 -2.37 -6.10
N PRO A 42 -19.66 -1.86 -6.36
CA PRO A 42 -19.91 -0.86 -7.39
C PRO A 42 -19.00 0.38 -7.30
N LEU A 43 -18.52 0.73 -6.10
CA LEU A 43 -17.59 1.83 -5.87
C LEU A 43 -16.27 1.67 -6.61
N VAL A 44 -15.86 0.46 -6.98
CA VAL A 44 -14.63 0.25 -7.77
C VAL A 44 -14.72 0.99 -9.10
N ARG A 45 -15.87 0.89 -9.79
CA ARG A 45 -16.10 1.60 -11.07
C ARG A 45 -16.23 3.11 -10.87
N ILE A 46 -16.86 3.53 -9.78
CA ILE A 46 -17.01 4.96 -9.46
C ILE A 46 -15.63 5.57 -9.16
N ALA A 47 -14.83 4.92 -8.33
CA ALA A 47 -13.46 5.34 -8.03
C ALA A 47 -12.61 5.40 -9.30
N ALA A 48 -12.69 4.40 -10.18
CA ALA A 48 -12.00 4.44 -11.47
C ALA A 48 -12.41 5.66 -12.32
N SER A 49 -13.71 5.98 -12.40
CA SER A 49 -14.21 7.18 -13.08
C SER A 49 -13.73 8.49 -12.45
N CYS A 50 -13.36 8.45 -11.16
CA CYS A 50 -12.75 9.55 -10.44
C CYS A 50 -11.22 9.58 -10.53
N GLY A 51 -10.60 8.81 -11.44
CA GLY A 51 -9.15 8.84 -11.67
C GLY A 51 -8.33 8.02 -10.67
N PHE A 52 -8.94 7.09 -9.94
CA PHE A 52 -8.20 6.07 -9.21
C PHE A 52 -7.73 4.96 -10.14
N THR A 53 -6.48 4.51 -9.95
CA THR A 53 -5.89 3.38 -10.68
C THR A 53 -5.64 2.22 -9.72
N LYS A 54 -6.05 1.01 -10.12
CA LYS A 54 -5.77 -0.24 -9.39
C LYS A 54 -4.27 -0.52 -9.37
N TYR A 55 -3.71 -0.88 -8.21
CA TYR A 55 -2.29 -1.22 -8.09
C TYR A 55 -2.03 -2.50 -7.27
N GLY A 56 -3.05 -3.03 -6.58
CA GLY A 56 -2.93 -4.24 -5.78
C GLY A 56 -4.25 -5.01 -5.70
N GLU A 57 -4.11 -6.31 -5.47
CA GLU A 57 -5.19 -7.27 -5.22
C GLU A 57 -4.84 -8.03 -3.96
N GLU A 58 -5.84 -8.24 -3.12
CA GLU A 58 -5.72 -8.96 -1.87
C GLU A 58 -6.87 -9.94 -1.71
N THR A 59 -6.55 -11.15 -1.26
CA THR A 59 -7.52 -12.17 -0.93
C THR A 59 -7.67 -12.24 0.59
N LEU A 60 -8.91 -12.22 1.07
CA LEU A 60 -9.25 -12.45 2.47
C LEU A 60 -9.66 -13.92 2.64
N LEU A 61 -8.89 -14.64 3.43
CA LEU A 61 -9.15 -16.03 3.79
C LEU A 61 -9.76 -16.09 5.20
N ALA A 62 -10.75 -16.94 5.42
CA ALA A 62 -11.26 -17.27 6.74
C ALA A 62 -10.87 -18.70 7.11
N GLY A 63 -10.60 -18.95 8.38
CA GLY A 63 -10.26 -20.30 8.82
C GLY A 63 -10.05 -20.44 10.32
N PRO A 64 -9.67 -21.66 10.75
CA PRO A 64 -9.40 -21.93 12.14
C PRO A 64 -8.06 -21.32 12.57
N LYS A 65 -7.82 -21.30 13.89
CA LYS A 65 -6.46 -21.11 14.40
C LYS A 65 -5.57 -22.25 13.91
N VAL A 66 -4.40 -21.91 13.37
CA VAL A 66 -3.43 -22.90 12.87
C VAL A 66 -2.05 -22.69 13.49
N SER A 67 -1.26 -23.77 13.50
CA SER A 67 0.16 -23.76 13.82
C SER A 67 0.89 -24.71 12.87
N PHE A 68 2.18 -24.48 12.69
CA PHE A 68 3.06 -25.32 11.89
C PHE A 68 3.99 -26.10 12.83
N PRO A 69 3.73 -27.41 13.08
CA PRO A 69 4.56 -28.22 13.96
C PRO A 69 6.02 -28.26 13.48
N GLY A 70 6.97 -28.25 14.43
CA GLY A 70 8.41 -28.30 14.12
C GLY A 70 9.02 -26.97 13.66
N VAL A 71 8.22 -25.92 13.51
CA VAL A 71 8.73 -24.59 13.13
C VAL A 71 9.18 -23.81 14.37
N SER A 72 10.43 -23.33 14.35
CA SER A 72 10.94 -22.43 15.38
C SER A 72 10.33 -21.04 15.24
N THR A 73 9.95 -20.45 16.39
CA THR A 73 9.49 -19.05 16.46
C THR A 73 10.49 -18.14 17.19
N GLU A 74 11.70 -18.61 17.45
CA GLU A 74 12.73 -17.86 18.19
C GLU A 74 13.18 -16.59 17.46
N SER A 75 13.22 -16.67 16.13
CA SER A 75 13.51 -15.55 15.24
C SER A 75 12.36 -14.53 15.11
N VAL A 76 11.21 -14.79 15.74
CA VAL A 76 10.05 -13.89 15.73
C VAL A 76 9.99 -13.06 17.01
N ARG A 77 9.89 -11.73 16.85
CA ARG A 77 9.70 -10.81 17.97
C ARG A 77 8.78 -9.65 17.61
N GLU A 78 8.36 -8.86 18.60
CA GLU A 78 7.61 -7.62 18.35
C GLU A 78 8.47 -6.60 17.58
N VAL A 79 7.81 -5.84 16.70
CA VAL A 79 8.42 -4.74 15.93
C VAL A 79 8.86 -3.61 16.86
N LYS A 80 10.04 -3.05 16.60
CA LYS A 80 10.58 -1.88 17.29
C LYS A 80 10.76 -0.72 16.30
N PRO A 81 10.84 0.55 16.77
CA PRO A 81 11.09 1.69 15.88
C PRO A 81 12.37 1.56 15.03
N VAL A 82 13.39 0.88 15.53
CA VAL A 82 14.65 0.61 14.79
C VAL A 82 14.46 -0.30 13.58
N ASP A 83 13.40 -1.13 13.55
CA ASP A 83 13.16 -2.07 12.44
C ASP A 83 12.58 -1.41 11.20
N GLU A 84 12.23 -0.12 11.28
CA GLU A 84 11.38 0.52 10.29
C GLU A 84 12.01 0.57 8.89
N HIS A 85 13.32 0.82 8.81
CA HIS A 85 14.05 0.79 7.56
C HIS A 85 14.08 -0.62 6.95
N ASP A 86 14.30 -1.64 7.77
CA ASP A 86 14.30 -3.04 7.30
C ASP A 86 12.91 -3.49 6.84
N LEU A 87 11.85 -3.03 7.50
CA LEU A 87 10.49 -3.29 7.05
C LEU A 87 10.19 -2.62 5.70
N PHE A 88 10.72 -1.41 5.45
CA PHE A 88 10.60 -0.79 4.13
C PHE A 88 11.38 -1.58 3.06
N ARG A 89 12.57 -2.11 3.39
CA ARG A 89 13.32 -3.01 2.50
C ARG A 89 12.54 -4.29 2.21
N LEU A 90 11.94 -4.90 3.22
CA LEU A 90 11.08 -6.08 3.08
C LEU A 90 9.85 -5.79 2.22
N TYR A 91 9.19 -4.65 2.41
CA TYR A 91 8.08 -4.20 1.56
C TYR A 91 8.52 -4.12 0.10
N ASN A 92 9.68 -3.50 -0.17
CA ASN A 92 10.20 -3.41 -1.53
C ASN A 92 10.54 -4.78 -2.11
N ALA A 93 11.07 -5.72 -1.32
CA ALA A 93 11.39 -7.06 -1.80
C ALA A 93 10.13 -7.91 -2.09
N SER A 94 9.10 -7.78 -1.25
CA SER A 94 7.87 -8.58 -1.34
C SER A 94 6.84 -8.04 -2.33
N THR A 95 6.81 -6.73 -2.57
CA THR A 95 5.79 -6.10 -3.44
C THR A 95 6.21 -6.15 -4.92
N PRO A 96 5.39 -6.58 -5.88
CA PRO A 96 5.75 -6.66 -7.30
C PRO A 96 6.20 -5.32 -7.90
N SER A 97 7.17 -5.35 -8.82
CA SER A 97 7.72 -4.14 -9.47
C SER A 97 6.63 -3.23 -10.04
N ARG A 98 5.59 -3.78 -10.69
CA ARG A 98 4.46 -3.01 -11.23
C ARG A 98 3.77 -2.13 -10.18
N ALA A 99 3.56 -2.68 -8.99
CA ALA A 99 2.90 -1.98 -7.88
C ALA A 99 3.85 -0.94 -7.28
N ARG A 100 5.14 -1.28 -7.14
CA ARG A 100 6.17 -0.33 -6.66
C ARG A 100 6.32 0.87 -7.59
N PHE A 101 6.36 0.66 -8.91
CA PHE A 101 6.43 1.74 -9.89
C PHE A 101 5.18 2.62 -9.91
N ALA A 102 3.98 2.03 -9.83
CA ALA A 102 2.73 2.77 -9.78
C ALA A 102 2.62 3.66 -8.53
N LEU A 103 3.16 3.18 -7.41
CA LEU A 103 3.11 3.88 -6.14
C LEU A 103 4.25 4.89 -5.95
N GLY A 104 5.47 4.55 -6.38
CA GLY A 104 6.66 5.39 -6.29
C GLY A 104 6.95 5.90 -4.86
N MET A 105 6.53 5.14 -3.84
CA MET A 105 6.57 5.61 -2.45
C MET A 105 8.00 5.73 -1.91
N THR A 106 8.29 6.86 -1.27
CA THR A 106 9.43 6.98 -0.35
C THR A 106 9.18 6.22 0.95
N ALA A 107 10.21 6.00 1.76
CA ALA A 107 10.07 5.37 3.07
C ALA A 107 9.08 6.12 3.97
N ASP A 108 9.12 7.46 3.97
CA ASP A 108 8.21 8.29 4.76
C ASP A 108 6.75 8.19 4.27
N GLN A 109 6.55 8.16 2.95
CA GLN A 109 5.23 7.98 2.36
C GLN A 109 4.67 6.59 2.66
N TRP A 110 5.51 5.55 2.60
CA TRP A 110 5.13 4.19 2.98
C TRP A 110 4.79 4.12 4.48
N ARG A 111 5.58 4.74 5.35
CA ARG A 111 5.30 4.84 6.80
C ARG A 111 3.95 5.49 7.05
N ALA A 112 3.67 6.62 6.39
CA ALA A 112 2.41 7.35 6.53
C ALA A 112 1.20 6.59 5.96
N ALA A 113 1.41 5.78 4.91
CA ALA A 113 0.37 4.97 4.28
C ALA A 113 -0.05 3.75 5.13
N ARG A 114 0.83 3.23 6.00
CA ARG A 114 0.51 2.11 6.89
C ARG A 114 -0.68 2.44 7.80
N GLU A 115 -1.52 1.45 8.05
CA GLU A 115 -2.54 1.55 9.08
C GLU A 115 -1.85 1.68 10.44
N PRO A 116 -2.09 2.76 11.20
CA PRO A 116 -1.42 2.95 12.48
C PRO A 116 -1.81 1.81 13.43
N ALA A 117 -0.81 1.24 14.10
CA ALA A 117 -1.01 0.24 15.13
C ALA A 117 -1.72 0.89 16.32
N GLY A 118 -3.05 0.71 16.40
CA GLY A 118 -3.81 1.04 17.59
C GLY A 118 -3.53 0.04 18.73
N TRP A 119 -4.07 0.28 19.91
CA TRP A 119 -3.88 -0.60 21.08
C TRP A 119 -4.37 -2.05 20.90
N ARG A 120 -5.20 -2.31 19.88
CA ARG A 120 -5.67 -3.67 19.50
C ARG A 120 -4.83 -4.33 18.41
N THR A 121 -3.75 -3.67 18.00
CA THR A 121 -2.86 -4.12 16.93
C THR A 121 -1.55 -4.60 17.55
N ARG A 122 -1.07 -5.76 17.11
CA ARG A 122 0.29 -6.22 17.40
C ARG A 122 1.02 -6.45 16.10
N GLU A 123 2.30 -6.08 16.08
CA GLU A 123 3.16 -6.29 14.92
C GLU A 123 4.36 -7.16 15.32
N TYR A 124 4.65 -8.15 14.50
CA TYR A 124 5.76 -9.08 14.66
C TYR A 124 6.68 -9.01 13.44
N ILE A 125 7.97 -9.22 13.68
CA ILE A 125 9.01 -9.31 12.66
C ILE A 125 9.73 -10.65 12.82
N TYR A 126 9.96 -11.34 11.70
CA TYR A 126 10.82 -12.51 11.61
C TYR A 126 12.17 -12.06 11.04
N ARG A 127 13.25 -12.28 11.80
CA ARG A 127 14.61 -11.89 11.41
C ARG A 127 15.51 -13.10 11.20
N GLN A 128 16.31 -13.05 10.14
CA GLN A 128 17.36 -14.02 9.85
C GLN A 128 18.52 -13.27 9.20
N ASP A 129 19.75 -13.62 9.57
CA ASP A 129 20.98 -12.98 9.09
C ASP A 129 20.97 -11.44 9.22
N ASP A 130 20.45 -10.97 10.35
CA ASP A 130 20.24 -9.55 10.67
C ASP A 130 19.42 -8.75 9.64
N ALA A 131 18.52 -9.41 8.92
CA ALA A 131 17.57 -8.78 8.02
C ALA A 131 16.12 -9.15 8.37
N ALA A 132 15.20 -8.23 8.10
CA ALA A 132 13.76 -8.52 8.14
C ALA A 132 13.39 -9.44 6.97
N GLN A 133 13.07 -10.69 7.28
CA GLN A 133 12.65 -11.68 6.29
C GLN A 133 11.13 -11.87 6.28
N GLY A 134 10.44 -11.42 7.32
CA GLY A 134 8.98 -11.40 7.34
C GLY A 134 8.42 -10.42 8.36
N TRP A 135 7.17 -10.04 8.16
CA TRP A 135 6.40 -9.18 9.03
C TRP A 135 4.96 -9.67 9.11
N ALA A 136 4.37 -9.57 10.30
CA ALA A 136 2.98 -9.89 10.56
C ALA A 136 2.32 -8.78 11.36
N GLN A 137 1.07 -8.47 11.06
CA GLN A 137 0.22 -7.62 11.87
C GLN A 137 -1.05 -8.38 12.25
N VAL A 138 -1.39 -8.34 13.52
CA VAL A 138 -2.63 -8.89 14.07
C VAL A 138 -3.50 -7.75 14.55
N ILE A 139 -4.67 -7.57 13.95
CA ILE A 139 -5.69 -6.63 14.40
C ILE A 139 -6.83 -7.42 15.03
N ARG A 140 -7.11 -7.19 16.32
CA ARG A 140 -8.18 -7.89 17.04
C ARG A 140 -9.46 -7.06 17.10
N LYS A 141 -10.60 -7.71 16.88
CA LYS A 141 -11.95 -7.14 17.07
C LYS A 141 -12.88 -8.19 17.69
N GLY A 142 -13.14 -8.06 18.99
CA GLY A 142 -13.95 -9.03 19.74
C GLY A 142 -13.31 -10.43 19.71
N ARG A 143 -14.08 -11.42 19.26
CA ARG A 143 -13.64 -12.83 19.09
C ARG A 143 -13.00 -13.11 17.72
N SER A 144 -12.80 -12.09 16.90
CA SER A 144 -12.19 -12.20 15.57
C SER A 144 -10.82 -11.51 15.52
N ALA A 145 -9.94 -12.00 14.68
CA ALA A 145 -8.67 -11.34 14.36
C ALA A 145 -8.39 -11.38 12.86
N ILE A 146 -7.77 -10.31 12.35
CA ILE A 146 -7.22 -10.23 11.00
C ILE A 146 -5.70 -10.31 11.13
N LEU A 147 -5.10 -11.24 10.39
CA LEU A 147 -3.66 -11.39 10.22
C LEU A 147 -3.27 -10.90 8.82
N THR A 148 -2.40 -9.90 8.76
CA THR A 148 -1.78 -9.41 7.53
C THR A 148 -0.31 -9.80 7.55
N LEU A 149 0.24 -10.25 6.42
CA LEU A 149 1.60 -10.77 6.33
C LEU A 149 2.36 -10.19 5.13
N MET A 150 3.67 -10.01 5.31
CA MET A 150 4.64 -9.83 4.23
C MET A 150 5.81 -10.76 4.48
N SER A 151 6.28 -11.47 3.45
CA SER A 151 7.49 -12.28 3.53
C SER A 151 8.40 -11.99 2.36
N HIS A 152 9.70 -12.08 2.60
CA HIS A 152 10.68 -12.04 1.53
C HIS A 152 10.45 -13.25 0.60
N PRO A 153 10.53 -13.11 -0.73
CA PRO A 153 10.23 -14.21 -1.67
C PRO A 153 11.05 -15.48 -1.44
N ASN A 154 12.26 -15.34 -0.88
CA ASN A 154 13.19 -16.45 -0.62
C ASN A 154 13.22 -16.89 0.86
N ALA A 155 12.31 -16.39 1.71
CA ALA A 155 12.30 -16.70 3.14
C ALA A 155 11.21 -17.75 3.46
N ASP A 156 11.53 -19.00 3.18
CA ASP A 156 10.61 -20.14 3.25
C ASP A 156 9.99 -20.37 4.65
N ASP A 157 10.77 -20.07 5.69
CA ASP A 157 10.39 -20.30 7.09
C ASP A 157 9.62 -19.13 7.72
N ALA A 158 9.66 -17.94 7.10
CA ALA A 158 9.11 -16.73 7.69
C ALA A 158 7.59 -16.83 7.90
N ILE A 159 6.85 -17.32 6.88
CA ILE A 159 5.38 -17.45 6.96
C ILE A 159 4.98 -18.44 8.07
N PRO A 160 5.45 -19.71 8.08
CA PRO A 160 5.08 -20.65 9.12
C PRO A 160 5.41 -20.16 10.54
N ALA A 161 6.58 -19.52 10.72
CA ALA A 161 7.01 -19.01 12.01
C ALA A 161 6.13 -17.85 12.49
N LEU A 162 5.86 -16.87 11.61
CA LEU A 162 5.01 -15.72 11.93
C LEU A 162 3.57 -16.14 12.24
N VAL A 163 2.98 -17.03 11.45
CA VAL A 163 1.60 -17.52 11.69
C VAL A 163 1.53 -18.23 13.04
N THR A 164 2.45 -19.15 13.30
CA THR A 164 2.50 -19.91 14.57
C THR A 164 2.67 -18.98 15.76
N HIS A 165 3.59 -18.02 15.69
CA HIS A 165 3.83 -17.06 16.75
C HIS A 165 2.62 -16.13 16.97
N ALA A 166 2.10 -15.50 15.92
CA ALA A 166 1.02 -14.52 16.00
C ALA A 166 -0.29 -15.14 16.52
N MET A 167 -0.64 -16.33 16.03
CA MET A 167 -1.86 -17.02 16.45
C MET A 167 -1.76 -17.63 17.85
N SER A 168 -0.57 -18.10 18.27
CA SER A 168 -0.38 -18.62 19.63
C SER A 168 -0.54 -17.54 20.71
N ARG A 169 -0.12 -16.30 20.43
CA ARG A 169 -0.20 -15.15 21.35
C ARG A 169 -1.57 -14.48 21.42
N SER A 170 -2.53 -14.94 20.63
CA SER A 170 -3.86 -14.31 20.47
C SER A 170 -4.97 -15.11 21.17
N TRP A 171 -4.98 -15.06 22.50
CA TRP A 171 -5.97 -15.75 23.34
C TRP A 171 -7.40 -15.24 23.15
N GLY A 172 -8.38 -16.15 23.12
CA GLY A 172 -9.81 -15.81 23.03
C GLY A 172 -10.31 -15.44 21.61
N VAL A 173 -9.46 -15.60 20.59
CA VAL A 173 -9.86 -15.46 19.19
C VAL A 173 -10.45 -16.79 18.70
N GLY A 174 -11.71 -16.76 18.27
CA GLY A 174 -12.41 -17.90 17.69
C GLY A 174 -12.44 -17.89 16.15
N ASN A 175 -12.39 -16.71 15.53
CA ASN A 175 -12.42 -16.56 14.07
C ASN A 175 -11.15 -15.89 13.58
N TRP A 176 -10.44 -16.54 12.66
CA TRP A 176 -9.26 -15.98 12.01
C TRP A 176 -9.57 -15.59 10.58
N TYR A 177 -9.11 -14.40 10.23
CA TYR A 177 -9.04 -13.93 8.87
C TYR A 177 -7.58 -13.67 8.51
N VAL A 178 -7.16 -14.05 7.31
CA VAL A 178 -5.81 -13.79 6.79
C VAL A 178 -5.95 -12.99 5.51
N LEU A 179 -5.40 -11.78 5.50
CA LEU A 179 -5.34 -10.92 4.32
C LEU A 179 -3.98 -11.12 3.63
N THR A 180 -4.01 -11.59 2.39
CA THR A 180 -2.82 -11.87 1.60
C THR A 180 -2.88 -11.14 0.26
N GLY A 181 -1.78 -10.51 -0.16
CA GLY A 181 -1.68 -9.98 -1.51
C GLY A 181 -1.54 -11.13 -2.52
N ASP A 182 -2.20 -11.06 -3.67
CA ASP A 182 -2.26 -12.16 -4.65
C ASP A 182 -0.87 -12.61 -5.18
N HIS A 183 0.12 -11.73 -5.09
CA HIS A 183 1.51 -12.05 -5.44
C HIS A 183 2.20 -12.98 -4.42
N GLN A 184 1.64 -13.17 -3.23
CA GLN A 184 2.14 -14.07 -2.19
C GLN A 184 1.44 -15.43 -2.25
N GLY A 185 1.37 -16.04 -3.44
CA GLY A 185 0.64 -17.31 -3.66
C GLY A 185 1.04 -18.45 -2.72
N ARG A 186 2.29 -18.47 -2.22
CA ARG A 186 2.75 -19.44 -1.20
C ARG A 186 1.97 -19.32 0.11
N LEU A 187 1.69 -18.09 0.57
CA LEU A 187 0.91 -17.87 1.79
C LEU A 187 -0.50 -18.41 1.60
N GLN A 188 -1.16 -18.08 0.50
CA GLN A 188 -2.50 -18.57 0.19
C GLN A 188 -2.55 -20.10 0.13
N ALA A 189 -1.58 -20.73 -0.52
CA ALA A 189 -1.48 -22.19 -0.60
C ALA A 189 -1.31 -22.84 0.78
N LEU A 190 -0.40 -22.31 1.61
CA LEU A 190 -0.15 -22.82 2.96
C LEU A 190 -1.39 -22.70 3.85
N MET A 191 -2.09 -21.56 3.81
CA MET A 191 -3.31 -21.38 4.60
C MET A 191 -4.44 -22.29 4.10
N GLY A 192 -4.58 -22.46 2.78
CA GLY A 192 -5.54 -23.37 2.16
C GLY A 192 -5.36 -24.82 2.61
N GLN A 193 -4.12 -25.33 2.62
CA GLN A 193 -3.79 -26.66 3.15
C GLN A 193 -4.12 -26.83 4.64
N ARG A 194 -4.29 -25.73 5.37
CA ARG A 194 -4.66 -25.70 6.80
C ARG A 194 -6.13 -25.31 7.01
N GLY A 195 -6.96 -25.51 6.00
CA GLY A 195 -8.42 -25.36 6.10
C GLY A 195 -8.90 -23.91 6.11
N HIS A 196 -8.10 -22.97 5.61
CA HIS A 196 -8.61 -21.63 5.30
C HIS A 196 -9.22 -21.62 3.90
N TRP A 197 -10.28 -20.84 3.71
CA TRP A 197 -10.96 -20.66 2.42
C TRP A 197 -11.16 -19.18 2.12
N GLU A 198 -11.24 -18.84 0.85
CA GLU A 198 -11.51 -17.48 0.40
C GLU A 198 -12.93 -17.04 0.78
N VAL A 199 -13.05 -15.83 1.37
CA VAL A 199 -14.34 -15.22 1.73
C VAL A 199 -14.56 -13.85 1.09
N ALA A 200 -13.51 -13.20 0.62
CA ALA A 200 -13.60 -11.94 -0.11
C ALA A 200 -12.31 -11.66 -0.89
N ARG A 201 -12.45 -10.84 -1.93
CA ARG A 201 -11.32 -10.20 -2.63
C ARG A 201 -11.42 -8.70 -2.49
N TYR A 202 -10.27 -8.05 -2.43
CA TYR A 202 -10.13 -6.62 -2.33
C TYR A 202 -9.23 -6.11 -3.43
N VAL A 203 -9.56 -4.92 -3.93
CA VAL A 203 -8.72 -4.16 -4.83
C VAL A 203 -8.21 -2.94 -4.10
N THR A 204 -6.91 -2.69 -4.20
CA THR A 204 -6.33 -1.46 -3.70
C THR A 204 -6.06 -0.52 -4.87
N MET A 205 -6.58 0.69 -4.76
CA MET A 205 -6.53 1.73 -5.78
C MET A 205 -5.90 3.01 -5.22
N ALA A 206 -5.20 3.75 -6.07
CA ALA A 206 -4.58 5.01 -5.69
C ALA A 206 -4.90 6.09 -6.72
N ARG A 207 -5.05 7.33 -6.24
CA ARG A 207 -5.08 8.52 -7.07
C ARG A 207 -4.06 9.52 -6.55
N ALA A 208 -3.16 9.97 -7.43
CA ALA A 208 -2.27 11.09 -7.14
C ALA A 208 -3.10 12.38 -7.05
N ILE A 209 -2.77 13.21 -6.07
CA ILE A 209 -3.40 14.50 -5.84
C ILE A 209 -2.42 15.55 -6.35
N THR A 210 -2.81 16.23 -7.41
CA THR A 210 -2.05 17.36 -7.94
C THR A 210 -2.51 18.62 -7.23
N SER A 211 -1.73 19.10 -6.28
CA SER A 211 -1.88 20.47 -5.80
C SER A 211 -1.23 21.42 -6.81
N PRO A 212 -1.92 22.47 -7.28
CA PRO A 212 -1.27 23.51 -8.07
C PRO A 212 -0.23 24.19 -7.18
N VAL A 213 1.04 23.91 -7.45
CA VAL A 213 2.17 24.58 -6.79
C VAL A 213 2.38 25.91 -7.51
N THR A 214 2.54 27.01 -6.76
CA THR A 214 2.90 28.26 -7.41
C THR A 214 4.29 28.13 -8.07
N VAL A 215 4.53 28.85 -9.16
CA VAL A 215 5.83 28.82 -9.88
C VAL A 215 6.99 29.17 -8.93
N ALA A 216 6.75 29.99 -7.90
CA ALA A 216 7.74 30.35 -6.90
C ALA A 216 8.11 29.17 -5.97
N GLU A 217 7.12 28.38 -5.54
CA GLU A 217 7.33 27.19 -4.71
C GLU A 217 8.00 26.06 -5.50
N ALA A 218 7.59 25.86 -6.76
CA ALA A 218 8.23 24.90 -7.66
C ALA A 218 9.72 25.24 -7.88
N ARG A 219 10.05 26.52 -8.11
CA ARG A 219 11.45 26.98 -8.25
C ARG A 219 12.27 26.80 -6.98
N ARG A 220 11.65 26.91 -5.80
CA ARG A 220 12.32 26.71 -4.51
C ARG A 220 12.62 25.23 -4.25
N ALA A 221 11.67 24.34 -4.55
CA ALA A 221 11.88 22.89 -4.43
C ALA A 221 12.99 22.39 -5.36
N VAL A 222 13.02 22.87 -6.61
CA VAL A 222 14.07 22.52 -7.60
C VAL A 222 15.47 22.94 -7.11
N ARG A 223 15.62 24.12 -6.50
CA ARG A 223 16.89 24.56 -5.89
C ARG A 223 17.36 23.67 -4.74
N ILE A 224 16.44 23.16 -3.92
CA ILE A 224 16.77 22.31 -2.76
C ILE A 224 17.24 20.92 -3.22
N SER A 225 16.68 20.39 -4.32
CA SER A 225 17.06 19.09 -4.89
C SER A 225 18.38 19.09 -5.70
N GLY A 226 19.13 20.20 -5.76
CA GLY A 226 20.40 20.28 -6.49
C GLY A 226 20.28 20.19 -8.03
N LEU A 227 19.06 20.03 -8.56
CA LEU A 227 18.80 20.13 -9.99
C LEU A 227 18.84 21.60 -10.38
N ASN A 228 19.89 21.98 -11.10
CA ASN A 228 20.06 23.34 -11.60
C ASN A 228 18.91 23.64 -12.60
N PRO A 229 18.04 24.64 -12.36
CA PRO A 229 16.96 24.99 -13.28
C PRO A 229 17.45 25.61 -14.60
N ALA A 230 18.77 25.65 -14.82
CA ALA A 230 19.40 26.15 -16.03
C ALA A 230 19.38 25.16 -17.21
N VAL A 231 18.51 24.14 -17.21
CA VAL A 231 18.07 23.55 -18.48
C VAL A 231 16.92 24.40 -18.98
N ASP A 232 17.31 25.39 -19.76
CA ASP A 232 16.49 26.43 -20.32
C ASP A 232 15.33 25.86 -21.17
N LEU A 233 14.13 25.79 -20.58
CA LEU A 233 12.90 25.47 -21.31
C LEU A 233 12.49 26.60 -22.29
N SER A 234 13.22 27.72 -22.34
CA SER A 234 12.96 28.79 -23.32
C SER A 234 13.52 28.48 -24.71
N GLU A 235 14.50 27.57 -24.84
CA GLU A 235 15.04 27.18 -26.16
C GLU A 235 14.07 26.33 -26.99
N ARG A 236 13.17 25.54 -26.36
CA ARG A 236 12.15 24.76 -27.08
C ARG A 236 10.92 25.57 -27.50
N TYR A 237 10.68 26.73 -26.90
CA TYR A 237 9.56 27.59 -27.30
C TYR A 237 9.96 28.55 -28.44
N GLN A 238 11.22 29.01 -28.48
CA GLN A 238 11.69 29.91 -29.54
C GLN A 238 12.03 29.20 -30.87
N SER A 239 12.35 27.90 -30.84
CA SER A 239 12.60 27.12 -32.06
C SER A 239 11.32 26.81 -32.85
N SER A 240 10.15 26.65 -32.20
CA SER A 240 8.88 26.45 -32.92
C SER A 240 8.33 27.71 -33.59
N THR A 241 8.71 28.90 -33.11
CA THR A 241 8.25 30.19 -33.66
C THR A 241 9.13 30.69 -34.80
N ARG A 242 10.39 30.22 -34.88
CA ARG A 242 11.30 30.54 -36.01
C ARG A 242 11.05 29.69 -37.25
N GLU A 243 10.63 28.42 -37.13
CA GLU A 243 10.29 27.59 -38.29
C GLU A 243 9.01 28.03 -39.01
N LYS A 244 8.04 28.63 -38.32
CA LYS A 244 6.83 29.19 -38.96
C LYS A 244 7.05 30.52 -39.67
N SER A 245 8.15 31.22 -39.38
CA SER A 245 8.46 32.51 -40.03
C SER A 245 9.24 32.36 -41.35
N TYR A 246 9.84 31.20 -41.62
CA TYR A 246 10.53 30.92 -42.89
C TYR A 246 9.61 30.30 -43.97
N ALA A 247 8.52 29.64 -43.57
CA ALA A 247 7.56 29.04 -44.51
C ALA A 247 6.57 30.04 -45.12
N ALA A 248 6.47 31.26 -44.60
CA ALA A 248 5.52 32.29 -45.06
C ALA A 248 6.15 33.39 -45.94
N ARG A 249 7.43 33.25 -46.34
CA ARG A 249 8.13 34.21 -47.21
C ARG A 249 8.55 33.67 -48.58
N ASN A 250 8.28 32.40 -48.89
CA ASN A 250 8.63 31.76 -50.17
C ASN A 250 7.42 31.08 -50.86
N SER A 251 6.24 31.68 -50.75
CA SER A 251 5.04 31.29 -51.52
C SER A 251 4.36 32.52 -52.08
#